data_AF-A0A920ENG6-F1
#
_entry.id   AF-A0A920ENG6-F1
#
_cell.length_a   1.000
_cell.length_b   1.000
_cell.length_c   1.000
_cell.angle_alpha   90.00
_cell.angle_beta   90.00
_cell.angle_gamma   90.00
#
_symmetry.space_group_name_H-M   'P 1'
#
loop_
_entity.id
_entity.type
_entity.pdbx_description
1 polymer ?
#
loop_
_entity_poly.entity_id
_entity_poly.type
_entity_poly.pdbx_seq_one_letter_code
_entity_poly.pdbx_strand_id
1 'polypeptide(L)'
;MPAESIHKDNTVTLDQLSEVLDSGAVIQAKNLLNSLYPSEIADVIESTPRNRRDLLWTLVSDENKGETLAELNDEVREYLIDELIDRDGTEGLVKIAEKLDTDDLADIIQSLPDHLTRKALKSLTKQNQERLEKVLSFEDGTAGGLMNTDTITIRSNVTVDVLLHYLRRMKSLPDQTDKIFVTDRINMYHGFVSLKDVLVADPSKYFFQIMQKDDDPIDPDLGEHEVSRRFENADLVSAAVVDSQGFLLGRITVDDVVDVIREEVDESVLNMAGLKKDDDIFAPVIQSTKRRTLWLGANFLTALLAAAAIGILKQRLRKL
;
A
#
# COMPACT_ATOMS: atom_id res chain seq x y z
N MET A 1 -15.03 18.36 -17.23
CA MET A 1 -16.04 17.42 -16.70
C MET A 1 -15.28 16.58 -15.69
N PRO A 2 -15.56 16.68 -14.38
CA PRO A 2 -14.94 15.78 -13.43
C PRO A 2 -15.54 14.39 -13.64
N ALA A 3 -14.70 13.37 -13.58
CA ALA A 3 -15.16 11.98 -13.51
C ALA A 3 -15.98 11.85 -12.22
N GLU A 4 -17.28 11.68 -12.35
CA GLU A 4 -18.10 11.17 -11.25
C GLU A 4 -17.61 9.75 -10.96
N SER A 5 -16.93 9.59 -9.82
CA SER A 5 -16.70 8.29 -9.19
C SER A 5 -18.06 7.73 -8.78
N ILE A 6 -18.67 6.96 -9.68
CA ILE A 6 -19.89 6.21 -9.38
C ILE A 6 -19.46 5.06 -8.46
N HIS A 7 -19.34 5.33 -7.16
CA HIS A 7 -19.30 4.26 -6.17
C HIS A 7 -20.69 3.61 -6.14
N LYS A 8 -20.75 2.40 -6.67
CA LYS A 8 -21.92 1.53 -6.64
C LYS A 8 -21.78 0.64 -5.41
N ASP A 9 -22.71 0.79 -4.47
CA ASP A 9 -23.00 -0.14 -3.36
C ASP A 9 -23.38 -1.54 -3.90
N ASN A 10 -22.45 -2.24 -4.52
CA ASN A 10 -22.58 -3.65 -4.86
C ASN A 10 -21.36 -4.33 -4.26
N THR A 11 -21.49 -4.88 -3.06
CA THR A 11 -20.58 -5.94 -2.60
C THR A 11 -20.75 -7.11 -3.56
N VAL A 12 -19.96 -7.14 -4.63
CA VAL A 12 -19.90 -8.28 -5.51
C VAL A 12 -19.32 -9.40 -4.69
N THR A 13 -20.12 -10.42 -4.40
CA THR A 13 -19.56 -11.59 -3.71
C THR A 13 -18.70 -12.39 -4.67
N LEU A 14 -17.63 -12.99 -4.17
CA LEU A 14 -16.79 -13.93 -4.93
C LEU A 14 -17.63 -15.01 -5.63
N ASP A 15 -18.73 -15.42 -4.99
CA ASP A 15 -19.70 -16.37 -5.55
C ASP A 15 -20.38 -15.84 -6.82
N GLN A 16 -20.80 -14.57 -6.83
CA GLN A 16 -21.41 -13.95 -8.01
C GLN A 16 -20.40 -13.84 -9.16
N LEU A 17 -19.16 -13.45 -8.87
CA LEU A 17 -18.12 -13.38 -9.88
C LEU A 17 -17.78 -14.78 -10.42
N SER A 18 -17.68 -15.79 -9.56
CA SER A 18 -17.46 -17.18 -9.97
C SER A 18 -18.60 -17.69 -10.87
N GLU A 19 -19.86 -17.42 -10.52
CA GLU A 19 -21.02 -17.83 -11.32
C GLU A 19 -21.02 -17.16 -12.71
N VAL A 20 -20.68 -15.87 -12.78
CA VAL A 20 -20.58 -15.15 -14.05
C VAL A 20 -19.42 -15.67 -14.90
N LEU A 21 -18.29 -16.04 -14.28
CA LEU A 21 -17.15 -16.66 -14.98
C LEU A 21 -17.49 -18.06 -15.48
N ASP A 22 -18.17 -18.87 -14.67
CA ASP A 22 -18.56 -20.25 -15.00
C ASP A 22 -19.65 -20.29 -16.08
N SER A 23 -20.50 -19.27 -16.16
CA SER A 23 -21.51 -19.13 -17.22
C SER A 23 -20.93 -18.68 -18.57
N GLY A 24 -19.64 -18.33 -18.63
CA GLY A 24 -18.97 -17.84 -19.84
C GLY A 24 -19.33 -16.41 -20.24
N ALA A 25 -19.95 -15.64 -19.34
CA ALA A 25 -20.34 -14.26 -19.56
C ALA A 25 -19.16 -13.28 -19.37
N VAL A 26 -18.12 -13.44 -20.18
CA VAL A 26 -16.81 -12.75 -20.06
C VAL A 26 -16.92 -11.23 -19.95
N ILE A 27 -17.81 -10.60 -20.73
CA ILE A 27 -18.00 -9.13 -20.70
C ILE A 27 -18.58 -8.69 -19.36
N GLN A 28 -19.52 -9.45 -18.81
CA GLN A 28 -20.13 -9.15 -17.51
C GLN A 28 -19.11 -9.35 -16.39
N ALA A 29 -18.36 -10.46 -16.42
CA ALA A 29 -17.28 -10.71 -15.46
C ALA A 29 -16.24 -9.60 -15.49
N LYS A 30 -15.83 -9.14 -16.69
CA LYS A 30 -14.90 -8.02 -16.83
C LYS A 30 -15.44 -6.74 -16.20
N ASN A 31 -16.67 -6.35 -16.52
CA ASN A 31 -17.26 -5.12 -15.99
C ASN A 31 -17.46 -5.18 -14.47
N LEU A 32 -17.79 -6.37 -13.95
CA LEU A 32 -17.98 -6.61 -12.54
C LEU A 32 -16.65 -6.54 -11.78
N LEU A 33 -15.63 -7.24 -12.27
CA LEU A 33 -14.29 -7.23 -11.69
C LEU A 33 -13.68 -5.83 -11.66
N ASN A 34 -13.76 -5.08 -12.76
CA ASN A 34 -13.21 -3.72 -12.82
C ASN A 34 -14.12 -2.65 -12.18
N SER A 35 -15.21 -3.06 -11.53
CA SER A 35 -16.00 -2.17 -10.68
C SER A 35 -15.61 -2.23 -9.20
N LEU A 36 -14.74 -3.19 -8.84
CA LEU A 36 -14.17 -3.36 -7.51
C LEU A 36 -12.96 -2.45 -7.33
N TYR A 37 -12.62 -2.17 -6.07
CA TYR A 37 -11.36 -1.53 -5.71
C TYR A 37 -10.18 -2.46 -6.01
N PRO A 38 -8.98 -1.91 -6.28
CA PRO A 38 -7.78 -2.71 -6.52
C PRO A 38 -7.51 -3.76 -5.45
N SER A 39 -7.66 -3.40 -4.17
CA SER A 39 -7.50 -4.30 -3.03
C SER A 39 -8.53 -5.44 -3.01
N GLU A 40 -9.78 -5.16 -3.41
CA GLU A 40 -10.81 -6.20 -3.58
C GLU A 40 -10.52 -7.11 -4.80
N ILE A 41 -9.96 -6.55 -5.89
CA ILE A 41 -9.50 -7.33 -7.04
C ILE A 41 -8.36 -8.27 -6.60
N ALA A 42 -7.41 -7.77 -5.80
CA ALA A 42 -6.34 -8.58 -5.22
C ALA A 42 -6.92 -9.74 -4.39
N ASP A 43 -7.87 -9.47 -3.48
CA ASP A 43 -8.56 -10.51 -2.69
C ASP A 43 -9.21 -11.58 -3.55
N VAL A 44 -9.89 -11.16 -4.63
CA VAL A 44 -10.51 -12.07 -5.59
C VAL A 44 -9.47 -12.98 -6.25
N ILE A 45 -8.34 -12.41 -6.66
CA ILE A 45 -7.27 -13.16 -7.32
C ILE A 45 -6.61 -14.13 -6.33
N GLU A 46 -6.32 -13.69 -5.11
CA GLU A 46 -5.67 -14.49 -4.08
C GLU A 46 -6.55 -15.64 -3.60
N SER A 47 -7.85 -15.38 -3.42
CA SER A 47 -8.85 -16.38 -3.09
C SER A 47 -9.18 -17.34 -4.25
N THR A 48 -8.65 -17.09 -5.44
CA THR A 48 -8.85 -17.92 -6.63
C THR A 48 -7.72 -18.93 -6.82
N PRO A 49 -8.02 -20.22 -7.12
CA PRO A 49 -7.00 -21.20 -7.47
C PRO A 49 -6.14 -20.80 -8.66
N ARG A 50 -4.84 -21.11 -8.62
CA ARG A 50 -3.83 -20.73 -9.63
C ARG A 50 -4.28 -20.94 -11.08
N ASN A 51 -4.92 -22.06 -11.40
CA ASN A 51 -5.37 -22.38 -12.77
C ASN A 51 -6.48 -21.48 -13.32
N ARG A 52 -7.06 -20.59 -12.50
CA ARG A 52 -8.08 -19.61 -12.90
C ARG A 52 -7.59 -18.16 -12.79
N ARG A 53 -6.42 -17.91 -12.18
CA ARG A 53 -5.88 -16.55 -11.97
C ARG A 53 -5.56 -15.87 -13.29
N ASP A 54 -4.98 -16.58 -14.26
CA ASP A 54 -4.63 -16.01 -15.56
C ASP A 54 -5.86 -15.46 -16.29
N LEU A 55 -6.97 -16.18 -16.21
CA LEU A 55 -8.24 -15.73 -16.78
C LEU A 55 -8.70 -14.44 -16.09
N LEU A 56 -8.70 -14.38 -14.76
CA LEU A 56 -9.05 -13.16 -14.03
C LEU A 56 -8.14 -12.00 -14.40
N TRP A 57 -6.83 -12.24 -14.45
CA TRP A 57 -5.82 -11.23 -14.79
C TRP A 57 -6.00 -10.65 -16.19
N THR A 58 -6.45 -11.46 -17.16
CA THR A 58 -6.80 -10.94 -18.49
C THR A 58 -8.04 -10.04 -18.51
N LEU A 59 -8.90 -10.13 -17.50
CA LEU A 59 -10.09 -9.30 -17.36
C LEU A 59 -9.79 -7.99 -16.65
N VAL A 60 -8.78 -7.93 -15.77
CA VAL A 60 -8.35 -6.68 -15.11
C VAL A 60 -7.90 -5.67 -16.17
N SER A 61 -8.43 -4.45 -16.09
CA SER A 61 -8.13 -3.37 -17.01
C SER A 61 -6.75 -2.78 -16.72
N ASP A 62 -6.13 -2.18 -17.73
CA ASP A 62 -4.77 -1.62 -17.59
C ASP A 62 -4.72 -0.42 -16.62
N GLU A 63 -5.87 0.15 -16.27
CA GLU A 63 -6.02 1.14 -15.21
C GLU A 63 -5.82 0.53 -13.83
N ASN A 64 -6.51 -0.59 -13.53
CA ASN A 64 -6.50 -1.18 -12.19
C ASN A 64 -5.29 -2.08 -11.95
N LYS A 65 -4.62 -2.58 -13.01
CA LYS A 65 -3.51 -3.55 -12.88
C LYS A 65 -2.36 -3.07 -11.99
N GLY A 66 -2.03 -1.78 -12.03
CA GLY A 66 -0.91 -1.25 -11.26
C GLY A 66 -1.19 -1.34 -9.77
N GLU A 67 -2.24 -0.66 -9.33
CA GLU A 67 -2.70 -0.66 -7.95
C GLU A 67 -3.01 -2.09 -7.48
N THR A 68 -3.65 -2.93 -8.32
CA THR A 68 -3.91 -4.33 -7.97
C THR A 68 -2.62 -5.12 -7.71
N LEU A 69 -1.52 -4.83 -8.43
CA LEU A 69 -0.24 -5.49 -8.17
C LEU A 69 0.38 -5.05 -6.83
N ALA A 70 0.22 -3.78 -6.45
CA ALA A 70 0.70 -3.26 -5.17
C ALA A 70 -0.03 -3.89 -3.98
N GLU A 71 -1.30 -4.26 -4.17
CA GLU A 71 -2.15 -4.88 -3.15
C GLU A 71 -1.98 -6.40 -2.99
N LEU A 72 -1.37 -7.07 -3.97
CA LEU A 72 -1.20 -8.52 -3.97
C LEU A 72 -0.03 -8.94 -3.08
N ASN A 73 -0.16 -10.05 -2.36
CA ASN A 73 0.97 -10.70 -1.71
C ASN A 73 2.08 -11.06 -2.71
N ASP A 74 3.33 -11.10 -2.23
CA ASP A 74 4.52 -11.24 -3.07
C ASP A 74 4.45 -12.44 -4.02
N GLU A 75 3.98 -13.60 -3.55
CA GLU A 75 3.96 -14.81 -4.36
C GLU A 75 2.96 -14.76 -5.53
N VAL A 76 1.82 -14.10 -5.32
CA VAL A 76 0.83 -13.90 -6.37
C VAL A 76 1.26 -12.76 -7.30
N ARG A 77 1.82 -11.69 -6.74
CA ARG A 77 2.39 -10.55 -7.47
C ARG A 77 3.49 -10.99 -8.43
N GLU A 78 4.50 -11.70 -7.95
CA GLU A 78 5.59 -12.25 -8.77
C GLU A 78 5.06 -13.11 -9.92
N TYR A 79 4.11 -14.00 -9.63
CA TYR A 79 3.47 -14.86 -10.62
C TYR A 79 2.77 -14.05 -11.73
N LEU A 80 2.00 -13.02 -11.38
CA LEU A 80 1.27 -12.20 -12.36
C LEU A 80 2.18 -11.24 -13.12
N ILE A 81 3.28 -10.81 -12.52
CA ILE A 81 4.32 -10.03 -13.21
C ILE A 81 4.98 -10.88 -14.29
N ASP A 82 5.33 -12.13 -13.99
CA ASP A 82 5.87 -13.06 -14.98
C ASP A 82 4.88 -13.27 -16.14
N GLU A 83 3.59 -13.49 -15.84
CA GLU A 83 2.54 -13.62 -16.85
C GLU A 83 2.36 -12.33 -17.67
N LEU A 84 2.43 -11.14 -17.03
CA LEU A 84 2.39 -9.85 -17.72
C LEU A 84 3.55 -9.72 -18.71
N ILE A 85 4.75 -10.14 -18.31
CA ILE A 85 5.96 -10.07 -19.15
C ILE A 85 5.87 -11.07 -20.30
N ASP A 86 5.39 -12.28 -20.05
CA ASP A 86 5.22 -13.29 -21.10
C ASP A 86 4.21 -12.83 -22.16
N ARG A 87 3.16 -12.12 -21.75
CA ARG A 87 2.09 -11.65 -22.65
C ARG A 87 2.40 -10.32 -23.36
N ASP A 88 2.75 -9.30 -22.59
CA ASP A 88 2.87 -7.90 -23.05
C ASP A 88 4.34 -7.47 -23.19
N GLY A 89 5.27 -8.35 -22.83
CA GLY A 89 6.67 -8.01 -22.70
C GLY A 89 6.92 -7.09 -21.51
N THR A 90 8.18 -6.70 -21.36
CA THR A 90 8.61 -5.71 -20.36
C THR A 90 8.03 -4.30 -20.57
N GLU A 91 7.33 -4.04 -21.67
CA GLU A 91 6.63 -2.77 -21.93
C GLU A 91 5.32 -2.66 -21.13
N GLY A 92 4.66 -3.78 -20.79
CA GLY A 92 3.48 -3.78 -19.94
C GLY A 92 3.81 -3.24 -18.55
N LEU A 93 4.88 -3.75 -17.95
CA LEU A 93 5.39 -3.31 -16.66
C LEU A 93 5.81 -1.84 -16.65
N VAL A 94 6.43 -1.36 -17.75
CA VAL A 94 6.80 0.06 -17.89
C VAL A 94 5.58 0.98 -17.85
N LYS A 95 4.50 0.62 -18.54
CA LYS A 95 3.26 1.41 -18.54
C LYS A 95 2.59 1.47 -17.17
N ILE A 96 2.70 0.39 -16.41
CA ILE A 96 2.21 0.34 -15.02
C ILE A 96 3.07 1.26 -14.16
N ALA A 97 4.39 1.14 -14.23
CA ALA A 97 5.33 1.96 -13.46
C ALA A 97 5.20 3.46 -13.76
N GLU A 98 4.83 3.86 -14.97
CA GLU A 98 4.63 5.28 -15.32
C GLU A 98 3.38 5.92 -14.71
N LYS A 99 2.41 5.10 -14.28
CA LYS A 99 1.10 5.56 -13.79
C LYS A 99 0.93 5.47 -12.29
N LEU A 100 1.64 4.52 -11.65
CA LEU A 100 1.57 4.31 -10.22
C LEU A 100 2.19 5.45 -9.43
N ASP A 101 1.71 5.60 -8.21
CA ASP A 101 2.31 6.47 -7.22
C ASP A 101 3.64 5.88 -6.71
N THR A 102 4.41 6.71 -5.98
CA THR A 102 5.83 6.41 -5.71
C THR A 102 6.01 5.31 -4.68
N ASP A 103 5.15 5.33 -3.67
CA ASP A 103 4.89 4.29 -2.65
C ASP A 103 4.48 2.98 -3.31
N ASP A 104 3.36 2.93 -4.04
CA ASP A 104 2.88 1.71 -4.70
C ASP A 104 3.94 1.07 -5.61
N LEU A 105 4.67 1.93 -6.34
CA LEU A 105 5.72 1.48 -7.22
C LEU A 105 6.94 0.96 -6.45
N ALA A 106 7.23 1.50 -5.27
CA ALA A 106 8.29 1.00 -4.41
C ALA A 106 8.00 -0.46 -4.00
N ASP A 107 6.76 -0.75 -3.60
CA ASP A 107 6.34 -2.09 -3.18
C ASP A 107 6.48 -3.10 -4.31
N ILE A 108 6.07 -2.73 -5.52
CA ILE A 108 6.21 -3.62 -6.69
C ILE A 108 7.68 -3.80 -7.06
N ILE A 109 8.49 -2.75 -7.06
CA ILE A 109 9.88 -2.80 -7.53
C ILE A 109 10.76 -3.67 -6.63
N GLN A 110 10.47 -3.75 -5.34
CA GLN A 110 11.24 -4.57 -4.39
C GLN A 110 11.19 -6.07 -4.71
N SER A 111 10.09 -6.56 -5.30
CA SER A 111 9.95 -7.97 -5.73
C SER A 111 10.45 -8.24 -7.16
N LEU A 112 10.81 -7.20 -7.91
CA LEU A 112 11.26 -7.36 -9.30
C LEU A 112 12.73 -7.82 -9.41
N PRO A 113 13.04 -8.71 -10.37
CA PRO A 113 14.41 -8.95 -10.81
C PRO A 113 15.15 -7.67 -11.24
N ASP A 114 16.43 -7.53 -10.89
CA ASP A 114 17.29 -6.35 -11.14
C ASP A 114 17.21 -5.72 -12.55
N HIS A 115 17.00 -6.56 -13.57
CA HIS A 115 16.95 -6.10 -14.96
C HIS A 115 15.61 -5.41 -15.28
N LEU A 116 14.52 -5.84 -14.65
CA LEU A 116 13.19 -5.24 -14.75
C LEU A 116 13.11 -3.98 -13.91
N THR A 117 13.62 -4.00 -12.68
CA THR A 117 13.77 -2.82 -11.83
C THR A 117 14.48 -1.69 -12.57
N ARG A 118 15.63 -1.97 -13.20
CA ARG A 118 16.35 -0.97 -14.00
C ARG A 118 15.58 -0.46 -15.20
N LYS A 119 14.69 -1.26 -15.78
CA LYS A 119 13.87 -0.85 -16.92
C LYS A 119 12.70 0.02 -16.47
N ALA A 120 12.01 -0.36 -15.40
CA ALA A 120 10.96 0.44 -14.76
C ALA A 120 11.50 1.79 -14.27
N LEU A 121 12.65 1.80 -13.58
CA LEU A 121 13.30 3.05 -13.16
C LEU A 121 13.58 3.96 -14.37
N LYS A 122 14.09 3.42 -15.48
CA LYS A 122 14.44 4.21 -16.67
C LYS A 122 13.25 4.80 -17.43
N SER A 123 12.03 4.27 -17.27
CA SER A 123 10.84 4.86 -17.90
C SER A 123 10.32 6.08 -17.13
N LEU A 124 10.61 6.16 -15.84
CA LEU A 124 10.25 7.30 -15.01
C LEU A 124 10.97 8.58 -15.44
N THR A 125 10.32 9.72 -15.19
CA THR A 125 11.00 11.02 -15.28
C THR A 125 12.14 11.08 -14.26
N LYS A 126 13.17 11.88 -14.52
CA LYS A 126 14.29 12.06 -13.58
C LYS A 126 13.82 12.47 -12.17
N GLN A 127 12.78 13.30 -12.09
CA GLN A 127 12.19 13.69 -10.82
C GLN A 127 11.55 12.51 -10.08
N ASN A 128 10.79 11.66 -10.79
CA ASN A 128 10.18 10.47 -10.19
C ASN A 128 11.23 9.40 -9.83
N GLN A 129 12.32 9.29 -10.58
CA GLN A 129 13.46 8.43 -10.21
C GLN A 129 14.08 8.85 -8.87
N GLU A 130 14.43 10.14 -8.73
CA GLU A 130 15.04 10.66 -7.50
C GLU A 130 14.11 10.51 -6.29
N ARG A 131 12.79 10.62 -6.52
CA ARG A 131 11.75 10.40 -5.51
C ARG A 131 11.66 8.94 -5.07
N LEU A 132 11.58 8.03 -6.04
CA LEU A 132 11.50 6.60 -5.78
C LEU A 132 12.78 6.06 -5.12
N GLU A 133 13.97 6.48 -5.58
CA GLU A 133 15.25 6.13 -4.95
C GLU A 133 15.30 6.53 -3.46
N LYS A 134 14.58 7.59 -3.10
CA LYS A 134 14.47 8.05 -1.72
C LYS A 134 13.54 7.18 -0.89
N VAL A 135 12.39 6.78 -1.42
CA VAL A 135 11.47 5.84 -0.74
C VAL A 135 12.17 4.48 -0.56
N LEU A 136 12.78 3.94 -1.62
CA LEU A 136 13.55 2.69 -1.60
C LEU A 136 14.80 2.71 -0.69
N SER A 137 15.16 3.86 -0.11
CA SER A 137 16.24 3.95 0.88
C SER A 137 15.79 3.63 2.30
N PHE A 138 14.48 3.52 2.53
CA PHE A 138 13.86 3.13 3.80
C PHE A 138 13.37 1.68 3.75
N GLU A 139 13.16 1.10 4.93
CA GLU A 139 12.56 -0.23 5.05
C GLU A 139 11.04 -0.14 4.80
N ASP A 140 10.49 -1.17 4.15
CA ASP A 140 9.08 -1.28 3.76
C ASP A 140 8.10 -0.95 4.90
N GLY A 141 8.26 -1.63 6.05
CA GLY A 141 7.43 -1.46 7.24
C GLY A 141 7.73 -0.22 8.10
N THR A 142 8.21 0.86 7.47
CA THR A 142 8.51 2.15 8.14
C THR A 142 7.79 3.30 7.46
N ALA A 143 7.70 4.42 8.16
CA ALA A 143 7.08 5.64 7.64
C ALA A 143 7.73 6.14 6.35
N GLY A 144 9.02 5.89 6.16
CA GLY A 144 9.74 6.21 4.92
C GLY A 144 9.45 5.25 3.76
N GLY A 145 9.04 4.01 4.04
CA GLY A 145 8.51 3.07 3.05
C GLY A 145 7.10 3.45 2.62
N LEU A 146 6.25 3.81 3.58
CA LEU A 146 4.86 4.22 3.37
C LEU A 146 4.67 5.64 2.79
N MET A 147 5.72 6.45 2.68
CA MET A 147 5.53 7.86 2.29
C MET A 147 5.41 8.05 0.79
N ASN A 148 4.48 8.92 0.41
CA ASN A 148 4.48 9.54 -0.91
C ASN A 148 5.34 10.81 -0.94
N THR A 149 5.93 11.10 -2.09
CA THR A 149 6.79 12.28 -2.32
C THR A 149 6.10 13.39 -3.11
N ASP A 150 4.81 13.23 -3.38
CA ASP A 150 3.93 14.09 -4.17
C ASP A 150 3.48 15.38 -3.45
N THR A 151 4.08 15.72 -2.32
CA THR A 151 3.72 16.87 -1.47
C THR A 151 3.62 18.22 -2.21
N ILE A 152 2.61 19.03 -1.86
CA ILE A 152 2.56 20.44 -2.23
C ILE A 152 3.28 21.28 -1.18
N THR A 153 4.38 21.92 -1.60
CA THR A 153 5.20 22.76 -0.73
C THR A 153 5.14 24.23 -1.11
N ILE A 154 5.23 25.11 -0.11
CA ILE A 154 5.25 26.57 -0.30
C ILE A 154 6.23 27.24 0.64
N ARG A 155 6.82 28.36 0.20
CA ARG A 155 7.68 29.16 1.07
C ARG A 155 6.87 30.03 2.01
N SER A 156 7.34 30.15 3.24
CA SER A 156 6.68 30.93 4.30
C SER A 156 6.45 32.40 3.93
N ASN A 157 7.31 32.99 3.09
CA ASN A 157 7.25 34.38 2.63
C ASN A 157 6.46 34.60 1.33
N VAL A 158 5.69 33.60 0.87
CA VAL A 158 4.78 33.71 -0.28
C VAL A 158 3.38 34.06 0.22
N THR A 159 2.58 34.75 -0.60
CA THR A 159 1.20 35.08 -0.28
C THR A 159 0.24 33.97 -0.69
N VAL A 160 -0.93 33.93 -0.05
CA VAL A 160 -2.02 33.00 -0.37
C VAL A 160 -2.45 33.12 -1.84
N ASP A 161 -2.51 34.33 -2.40
CA ASP A 161 -2.87 34.57 -3.80
C ASP A 161 -1.95 33.84 -4.79
N VAL A 162 -0.64 33.86 -4.53
CA VAL A 162 0.35 33.20 -5.38
C VAL A 162 0.15 31.69 -5.37
N LEU A 163 -0.10 31.09 -4.19
CA LEU A 163 -0.39 29.67 -4.12
C LEU A 163 -1.69 29.35 -4.86
N LEU A 164 -2.79 30.07 -4.61
CA LEU A 164 -4.06 29.82 -5.29
C LEU A 164 -3.94 29.93 -6.82
N HIS A 165 -3.14 30.88 -7.31
CA HIS A 165 -2.84 30.99 -8.73
C HIS A 165 -2.05 29.78 -9.23
N TYR A 166 -1.07 29.31 -8.47
CA TYR A 166 -0.29 28.11 -8.79
C TYR A 166 -1.18 26.85 -8.82
N LEU A 167 -1.99 26.62 -7.79
CA LEU A 167 -2.89 25.46 -7.70
C LEU A 167 -3.86 25.40 -8.89
N ARG A 168 -4.44 26.54 -9.30
CA ARG A 168 -5.33 26.62 -10.47
C ARG A 168 -4.64 26.24 -11.79
N ARG A 169 -3.30 26.33 -11.87
CA ARG A 169 -2.54 25.98 -13.08
C ARG A 169 -2.16 24.50 -13.16
N MET A 170 -2.19 23.76 -12.05
CA MET A 170 -1.73 22.37 -12.01
C MET A 170 -2.67 21.36 -12.68
N LYS A 171 -3.89 21.78 -13.09
CA LYS A 171 -4.96 20.95 -13.68
C LYS A 171 -5.56 19.89 -12.73
N SER A 172 -4.72 19.22 -11.94
CA SER A 172 -5.07 18.34 -10.83
C SER A 172 -4.16 18.63 -9.63
N LEU A 173 -4.62 18.25 -8.45
CA LEU A 173 -3.79 18.16 -7.26
C LEU A 173 -3.44 16.68 -7.05
N PRO A 174 -2.37 16.37 -6.31
CA PRO A 174 -2.15 15.02 -5.82
C PRO A 174 -3.37 14.52 -5.03
N ASP A 175 -3.60 13.22 -5.02
CA ASP A 175 -4.79 12.65 -4.39
C ASP A 175 -4.73 12.84 -2.87
N GLN A 176 -5.91 12.92 -2.26
CA GLN A 176 -6.04 13.23 -0.83
C GLN A 176 -5.32 14.51 -0.34
N THR A 177 -5.10 15.51 -1.20
CA THR A 177 -4.46 16.77 -0.76
C THR A 177 -5.35 17.52 0.26
N ASP A 178 -5.00 17.46 1.54
CA ASP A 178 -5.67 18.20 2.63
C ASP A 178 -4.82 19.32 3.24
N LYS A 179 -3.50 19.29 3.05
CA LYS A 179 -2.51 20.23 3.60
C LYS A 179 -1.55 20.75 2.54
N ILE A 180 -1.03 21.95 2.81
CA ILE A 180 0.09 22.57 2.11
C ILE A 180 1.24 22.68 3.10
N PHE A 181 2.36 22.05 2.80
CA PHE A 181 3.53 22.06 3.69
C PHE A 181 4.36 23.32 3.47
N VAL A 182 4.77 23.97 4.54
CA VAL A 182 5.56 25.19 4.51
C VAL A 182 7.02 24.84 4.70
N THR A 183 7.85 25.17 3.71
CA THR A 183 9.29 24.90 3.72
C THR A 183 10.12 26.13 3.36
N ASP A 184 11.44 26.05 3.48
CA ASP A 184 12.35 27.11 3.03
C ASP A 184 12.97 26.83 1.63
N ARG A 185 14.14 27.41 1.35
CA ARG A 185 14.83 27.21 0.05
C ARG A 185 15.59 25.90 -0.04
N ILE A 186 15.90 25.28 1.09
CA ILE A 186 16.64 24.02 1.20
C ILE A 186 15.73 22.85 1.58
N ASN A 187 14.40 23.04 1.56
CA ASN A 187 13.36 22.08 1.98
C ASN A 187 13.30 21.81 3.49
N MET A 188 13.81 22.71 4.33
CA MET A 188 13.62 22.65 5.78
C MET A 188 12.13 22.82 6.09
N TYR A 189 11.56 21.91 6.88
CA TYR A 189 10.14 21.91 7.25
C TYR A 189 9.84 22.94 8.35
N HIS A 190 8.72 23.65 8.22
CA HIS A 190 8.29 24.66 9.20
C HIS A 190 6.87 24.47 9.73
N GLY A 191 6.12 23.53 9.18
CA GLY A 191 4.72 23.28 9.51
C GLY A 191 3.83 23.23 8.26
N PHE A 192 2.53 23.38 8.45
CA PHE A 192 1.56 23.23 7.36
C PHE A 192 0.42 24.25 7.45
N VAL A 193 -0.33 24.37 6.36
CA VAL A 193 -1.62 25.06 6.32
C VAL A 193 -2.64 24.11 5.74
N SER A 194 -3.78 23.93 6.39
CA SER A 194 -4.84 23.10 5.80
C SER A 194 -5.39 23.78 4.54
N LEU A 195 -5.74 22.98 3.53
CA LEU A 195 -6.27 23.49 2.26
C LEU A 195 -7.56 24.28 2.49
N LYS A 196 -8.41 23.85 3.43
CA LYS A 196 -9.62 24.60 3.82
C LYS A 196 -9.30 26.00 4.34
N ASP A 197 -8.21 26.17 5.11
CA ASP A 197 -7.81 27.48 5.62
C ASP A 197 -7.26 28.37 4.50
N VAL A 198 -6.52 27.78 3.56
CA VAL A 198 -6.03 28.48 2.35
C VAL A 198 -7.20 29.04 1.52
N LEU A 199 -8.29 28.29 1.39
CA LEU A 199 -9.46 28.69 0.60
C LEU A 199 -10.22 29.89 1.17
N VAL A 200 -10.21 30.07 2.49
CA VAL A 200 -10.95 31.16 3.17
C VAL A 200 -10.03 32.30 3.64
N ALA A 201 -8.71 32.13 3.53
CA ALA A 201 -7.74 33.13 3.93
C ALA A 201 -7.77 34.36 3.01
N ASP A 202 -7.39 35.51 3.57
CA ASP A 202 -7.14 36.73 2.80
C ASP A 202 -5.98 36.48 1.81
N PRO A 203 -6.19 36.65 0.48
CA PRO A 203 -5.18 36.39 -0.53
C PRO A 203 -3.88 37.20 -0.35
N SER A 204 -3.94 38.35 0.34
CA SER A 204 -2.80 39.22 0.60
C SER A 204 -1.91 38.76 1.77
N LYS A 205 -2.39 37.84 2.63
CA LYS A 205 -1.61 37.31 3.75
C LYS A 205 -0.50 36.38 3.29
N TYR A 206 0.59 36.38 4.05
CA TYR A 206 1.71 35.46 3.87
C TYR A 206 1.49 34.13 4.60
N PHE A 207 2.10 33.06 4.08
CA PHE A 207 2.01 31.72 4.68
C PHE A 207 2.52 31.69 6.14
N PHE A 208 3.59 32.41 6.47
CA PHE A 208 4.09 32.49 7.85
C PHE A 208 3.06 33.05 8.86
N GLN A 209 2.05 33.79 8.39
CA GLN A 209 1.02 34.39 9.24
C GLN A 209 -0.16 33.46 9.51
N ILE A 210 -0.35 32.45 8.67
CA ILE A 210 -1.51 31.54 8.72
C ILE A 210 -1.10 30.08 8.96
N MET A 211 0.19 29.78 8.92
CA MET A 211 0.69 28.43 9.15
C MET A 211 0.53 27.98 10.59
N GLN A 212 0.27 26.68 10.72
CA GLN A 212 0.32 25.96 11.97
C GLN A 212 1.70 25.34 12.07
N LYS A 213 2.37 25.56 13.21
CA LYS A 213 3.63 24.86 13.49
C LYS A 213 3.28 23.41 13.78
N ASP A 214 4.03 22.51 13.14
CA ASP A 214 3.93 21.09 13.37
C ASP A 214 5.04 20.69 14.34
N ASP A 215 4.65 20.33 15.56
CA ASP A 215 5.58 20.03 16.65
C ASP A 215 5.97 18.55 16.72
N ASP A 216 5.30 17.67 15.97
CA ASP A 216 5.54 16.22 15.97
C ASP A 216 5.39 15.62 14.55
N PRO A 217 6.23 16.07 13.58
CA PRO A 217 6.30 15.41 12.29
C PRO A 217 6.76 13.95 12.44
N ILE A 218 6.38 13.10 11.49
CA ILE A 218 6.70 11.68 11.53
C ILE A 218 8.17 11.47 11.14
N ASP A 219 8.89 10.71 11.97
CA ASP A 219 10.24 10.25 11.67
C ASP A 219 10.18 9.14 10.61
N PRO A 220 11.00 9.17 9.55
CA PRO A 220 10.95 8.17 8.49
C PRO A 220 11.27 6.75 8.97
N ASP A 221 12.02 6.59 10.06
CA ASP A 221 12.36 5.27 10.61
C ASP A 221 11.29 4.74 11.58
N LEU A 222 10.18 5.48 11.77
CA LEU A 222 9.08 5.06 12.64
C LEU A 222 8.33 3.88 12.02
N GLY A 223 8.14 2.79 12.76
CA GLY A 223 7.42 1.61 12.25
C GLY A 223 5.96 1.91 11.88
N GLU A 224 5.47 1.26 10.82
CA GLU A 224 4.14 1.46 10.24
C GLU A 224 2.98 1.31 11.25
N HIS A 225 3.01 0.33 12.14
CA HIS A 225 1.96 0.17 13.15
C HIS A 225 1.93 1.33 14.17
N GLU A 226 3.06 1.99 14.41
CA GLU A 226 3.08 3.19 15.25
C GLU A 226 2.58 4.41 14.48
N VAL A 227 2.87 4.50 13.19
CA VAL A 227 2.27 5.48 12.27
C VAL A 227 0.75 5.35 12.29
N SER A 228 0.21 4.13 12.12
CA SER A 228 -1.24 3.90 12.11
C SER A 228 -1.92 4.32 13.41
N ARG A 229 -1.32 3.96 14.56
CA ARG A 229 -1.76 4.44 15.87
C ARG A 229 -1.74 5.96 15.99
N ARG A 230 -0.75 6.65 15.44
CA ARG A 230 -0.71 8.13 15.45
C ARG A 230 -1.85 8.73 14.63
N PHE A 231 -2.10 8.18 13.44
CA PHE A 231 -3.20 8.61 12.58
C PHE A 231 -4.55 8.40 13.25
N GLU A 232 -4.78 7.24 13.87
CA GLU A 232 -6.00 6.93 14.63
C GLU A 232 -6.18 7.88 15.82
N ASN A 233 -5.13 8.07 16.64
CA ASN A 233 -5.24 8.88 17.87
C ASN A 233 -5.44 10.38 17.61
N ALA A 234 -4.95 10.88 16.47
CA ALA A 234 -4.97 12.30 16.14
C ALA A 234 -5.92 12.65 14.97
N ASP A 235 -6.75 11.71 14.52
CA ASP A 235 -7.69 11.86 13.40
C ASP A 235 -7.01 12.48 12.15
N LEU A 236 -5.82 11.99 11.80
CA LEU A 236 -5.02 12.55 10.72
C LEU A 236 -5.53 12.07 9.36
N VAL A 237 -5.62 13.01 8.40
CA VAL A 237 -5.85 12.69 6.97
C VAL A 237 -4.51 12.52 6.25
N SER A 238 -3.52 13.33 6.60
CA SER A 238 -2.14 13.16 6.15
C SER A 238 -1.16 13.67 7.21
N ALA A 239 0.10 13.25 7.14
CA ALA A 239 1.17 13.71 8.02
C ALA A 239 2.48 13.94 7.25
N ALA A 240 3.26 14.94 7.65
CA ALA A 240 4.58 15.18 7.07
C ALA A 240 5.59 14.15 7.58
N VAL A 241 6.41 13.61 6.68
CA VAL A 241 7.58 12.80 7.04
C VAL A 241 8.84 13.65 6.92
N VAL A 242 9.61 13.74 7.99
CA VAL A 242 10.73 14.69 8.13
C VAL A 242 11.95 13.97 8.68
N ASP A 243 13.10 14.12 8.03
CA ASP A 243 14.34 13.49 8.50
C ASP A 243 14.90 14.14 9.78
N SER A 244 15.91 13.48 10.37
CA SER A 244 16.63 13.97 11.54
C SER A 244 17.29 15.36 11.37
N GLN A 245 17.47 15.84 10.14
CA GLN A 245 18.02 17.17 9.83
C GLN A 245 16.91 18.23 9.66
N GLY A 246 15.64 17.83 9.69
CA GLY A 246 14.48 18.71 9.55
C GLY A 246 14.01 18.90 8.10
N PHE A 247 14.53 18.13 7.13
CA PHE A 247 14.08 18.23 5.75
C PHE A 247 12.78 17.45 5.54
N LEU A 248 11.81 18.08 4.88
CA LEU A 248 10.59 17.41 4.45
C LEU A 248 10.93 16.36 3.40
N LEU A 249 10.62 15.10 3.68
CA LEU A 249 10.87 13.99 2.76
C LEU A 249 9.67 13.69 1.88
N GLY A 250 8.49 13.71 2.48
CA GLY A 250 7.24 13.29 1.87
C GLY A 250 6.06 13.50 2.82
N ARG A 251 4.96 12.82 2.53
CA ARG A 251 3.79 12.71 3.39
C ARG A 251 3.29 11.27 3.43
N ILE A 252 2.58 10.92 4.47
CA ILE A 252 1.78 9.70 4.54
C ILE A 252 0.31 10.10 4.49
N THR A 253 -0.52 9.32 3.81
CA THR A 253 -1.95 9.55 3.67
C THR A 253 -2.75 8.47 4.40
N VAL A 254 -4.03 8.76 4.65
CA VAL A 254 -4.85 7.91 5.54
C VAL A 254 -5.30 6.63 4.86
N ASP A 255 -5.39 6.60 3.53
CA ASP A 255 -5.55 5.37 2.75
C ASP A 255 -4.44 4.37 3.01
N ASP A 256 -3.17 4.75 2.83
CA ASP A 256 -2.03 3.84 3.07
C ASP A 256 -2.05 3.31 4.51
N VAL A 257 -2.43 4.17 5.47
CA VAL A 257 -2.55 3.77 6.87
C VAL A 257 -3.71 2.80 7.12
N VAL A 258 -4.81 2.93 6.39
CA VAL A 258 -5.93 1.98 6.47
C VAL A 258 -5.49 0.61 5.98
N ASP A 259 -4.63 0.57 4.95
CA ASP A 259 -4.06 -0.69 4.46
C ASP A 259 -3.15 -1.32 5.51
N VAL A 260 -2.26 -0.56 6.16
CA VAL A 260 -1.45 -1.05 7.30
C VAL A 260 -2.33 -1.64 8.42
N ILE A 261 -3.46 -0.99 8.75
CA ILE A 261 -4.38 -1.49 9.78
C ILE A 261 -5.02 -2.82 9.35
N ARG A 262 -5.43 -2.92 8.09
CA ARG A 262 -6.02 -4.13 7.52
C ARG A 262 -4.99 -5.26 7.52
N GLU A 263 -3.79 -4.98 7.05
CA GLU A 263 -2.68 -5.93 6.98
C GLU A 263 -2.28 -6.44 8.36
N GLU A 264 -2.25 -5.59 9.39
CA GLU A 264 -2.00 -6.02 10.77
C GLU A 264 -3.02 -7.07 11.24
N VAL A 265 -4.29 -6.90 10.86
CA VAL A 265 -5.36 -7.86 11.17
C VAL A 265 -5.16 -9.15 10.39
N ASP A 266 -4.88 -9.08 9.09
CA ASP A 266 -4.68 -10.24 8.24
C ASP A 266 -3.44 -11.04 8.67
N GLU A 267 -2.33 -10.36 8.97
CA GLU A 267 -1.10 -10.98 9.47
C GLU A 267 -1.36 -11.68 10.81
N SER A 268 -2.12 -11.07 11.72
CA SER A 268 -2.51 -11.69 12.99
C SER A 268 -3.32 -12.99 12.78
N VAL A 269 -4.27 -12.97 11.84
CA VAL A 269 -5.08 -14.14 11.50
C VAL A 269 -4.24 -15.25 10.84
N LEU A 270 -3.38 -14.89 9.89
CA LEU A 270 -2.49 -15.82 9.18
C LEU A 270 -1.45 -16.44 10.12
N ASN A 271 -0.84 -15.64 10.99
CA ASN A 271 0.13 -16.09 11.98
C ASN A 271 -0.49 -17.11 12.95
N MET A 272 -1.76 -16.95 13.34
CA MET A 272 -2.48 -17.97 14.13
C MET A 272 -2.59 -19.32 13.41
N ALA A 273 -2.69 -19.30 12.07
CA ALA A 273 -2.70 -20.49 11.23
C ALA A 273 -1.29 -21.01 10.86
N GLY A 274 -0.22 -20.32 11.29
CA GLY A 274 1.17 -20.62 10.94
C GLY A 274 1.52 -20.29 9.48
N LEU A 275 0.85 -19.27 8.92
CA LEU A 275 1.11 -18.68 7.61
C LEU A 275 1.69 -17.28 7.77
N LYS A 276 2.41 -16.80 6.75
CA LYS A 276 2.83 -15.40 6.62
C LYS A 276 1.92 -14.64 5.66
N LYS A 277 1.94 -13.29 5.74
CA LYS A 277 1.24 -12.39 4.80
C LYS A 277 1.61 -12.70 3.35
N ASP A 278 2.90 -12.89 3.07
CA ASP A 278 3.41 -13.05 1.71
C ASP A 278 3.18 -14.46 1.10
N ASP A 279 2.55 -15.37 1.87
CA ASP A 279 2.33 -16.75 1.46
C ASP A 279 1.03 -16.92 0.65
N ASP A 280 1.13 -17.48 -0.57
CA ASP A 280 -0.06 -17.89 -1.33
C ASP A 280 -0.77 -19.07 -0.65
N ILE A 281 -2.04 -18.87 -0.28
CA ILE A 281 -2.91 -19.90 0.33
C ILE A 281 -3.07 -21.13 -0.58
N PHE A 282 -2.97 -20.95 -1.90
CA PHE A 282 -3.06 -22.01 -2.90
C PHE A 282 -1.70 -22.55 -3.36
N ALA A 283 -0.61 -22.26 -2.62
CA ALA A 283 0.71 -22.81 -2.91
C ALA A 283 0.72 -24.36 -2.88
N PRO A 284 1.60 -25.02 -3.68
CA PRO A 284 1.71 -26.47 -3.70
C PRO A 284 1.87 -27.11 -2.32
N VAL A 285 1.25 -28.28 -2.11
CA VAL A 285 1.20 -28.98 -0.81
C VAL A 285 2.58 -29.14 -0.16
N ILE A 286 3.62 -29.45 -0.95
CA ILE A 286 4.99 -29.64 -0.44
C ILE A 286 5.56 -28.33 0.12
N GLN A 287 5.32 -27.21 -0.58
CA GLN A 287 5.78 -25.88 -0.18
C GLN A 287 5.04 -25.43 1.08
N SER A 288 3.71 -25.54 1.09
CA SER A 288 2.85 -25.25 2.24
C SER A 288 3.24 -26.07 3.48
N THR A 289 3.50 -27.37 3.31
CA THR A 289 3.92 -28.25 4.41
C THR A 289 5.24 -27.78 5.02
N LYS A 290 6.25 -27.42 4.21
CA LYS A 290 7.54 -26.94 4.70
C LYS A 290 7.41 -25.68 5.54
N ARG A 291 6.63 -24.70 5.08
CA ARG A 291 6.39 -23.43 5.80
C ARG A 291 5.77 -23.68 7.18
N ARG A 292 4.76 -24.55 7.23
CA ARG A 292 4.05 -24.87 8.47
C ARG A 292 4.80 -25.85 9.38
N THR A 293 5.87 -26.52 8.90
CA THR A 293 6.56 -27.57 9.66
C THR A 293 7.15 -27.06 10.97
N LEU A 294 7.70 -25.84 11.00
CA LEU A 294 8.25 -25.26 12.23
C LEU A 294 7.17 -25.04 13.29
N TRP A 295 6.05 -24.40 12.91
CA TRP A 295 4.91 -24.16 13.77
C TRP A 295 4.24 -25.46 14.24
N LEU A 296 4.02 -26.40 13.32
CA LEU A 296 3.49 -27.73 13.63
C LEU A 296 4.42 -28.53 14.54
N GLY A 297 5.74 -28.41 14.35
CA GLY A 297 6.74 -29.03 15.20
C GLY A 297 6.69 -28.50 16.63
N ALA A 298 6.59 -27.18 16.82
CA ALA A 298 6.44 -26.57 18.14
C ALA A 298 5.15 -27.02 18.84
N ASN A 299 4.02 -27.06 18.12
CA ASN A 299 2.74 -27.57 18.63
C ASN A 299 2.80 -29.06 18.97
N PHE A 300 3.48 -29.85 18.14
CA PHE A 300 3.66 -31.27 18.39
C PHE A 300 4.51 -31.53 19.63
N LEU A 301 5.59 -30.78 19.83
CA LEU A 301 6.43 -30.88 21.03
C LEU A 301 5.68 -30.52 22.31
N THR A 302 4.88 -29.45 22.29
CA THR A 302 4.03 -29.07 23.43
C THR A 302 2.98 -30.13 23.73
N ALA A 303 2.36 -30.74 22.71
CA ALA A 303 1.44 -31.87 22.89
C ALA A 303 2.13 -33.10 23.50
N LEU A 304 3.36 -33.42 23.08
CA LEU A 304 4.15 -34.51 23.66
C LEU A 304 4.48 -34.27 25.14
N LEU A 305 4.86 -33.03 25.50
CA LEU A 305 5.13 -32.65 26.90
C LEU A 305 3.86 -32.78 27.76
N ALA A 306 2.71 -32.34 27.25
CA ALA A 306 1.43 -32.48 27.92
C ALA A 306 1.05 -33.96 28.13
N ALA A 307 1.22 -34.80 27.10
CA ALA A 307 0.98 -36.24 27.18
C ALA A 307 1.90 -36.91 28.21
N ALA A 308 3.19 -36.52 28.26
CA ALA A 308 4.14 -37.03 29.24
C ALA A 308 3.74 -36.64 30.68
N ALA A 309 3.32 -35.38 30.90
CA ALA A 309 2.85 -34.90 32.20
C ALA A 309 1.63 -35.69 32.69
N ILE A 310 0.64 -35.94 31.82
CA ILE A 310 -0.53 -36.78 32.13
C ILE A 310 -0.11 -38.21 32.48
N GLY A 311 0.85 -38.77 31.74
CA GLY A 311 1.42 -40.10 32.02
C GLY A 311 2.00 -40.22 33.43
N ILE A 312 2.80 -39.22 33.84
CA ILE A 312 3.37 -39.15 35.20
C ILE A 312 2.26 -39.03 36.25
N LEU A 313 1.25 -38.18 36.01
CA LEU A 313 0.13 -37.99 36.93
C LEU A 313 -0.69 -39.28 37.13
N LYS A 314 -0.99 -39.98 36.04
CA LYS A 314 -1.70 -41.27 36.04
C LYS A 314 -0.93 -42.34 36.83
N GLN A 315 0.40 -42.34 36.73
CA GLN A 315 1.24 -43.26 37.50
C GLN A 315 1.21 -42.96 39.01
N ARG A 316 1.11 -41.69 39.40
CA ARG A 316 0.94 -41.30 40.82
C ARG A 316 -0.44 -41.64 41.36
N LEU A 317 -1.50 -41.39 40.59
CA LEU A 317 -2.88 -41.71 41.00
C LEU A 317 -3.10 -43.21 41.20
N ARG A 318 -2.43 -44.07 40.44
CA ARG A 318 -2.49 -45.54 40.63
C ARG A 318 -1.81 -46.05 41.90
N LYS A 319 -1.00 -45.24 42.57
CA LYS A 319 -0.28 -45.60 43.80
C LYS A 319 -1.00 -45.16 45.08
N LEU A 320 -2.10 -44.41 44.96
CA LEU A 320 -3.06 -44.09 46.02
C LEU A 320 -4.18 -45.13 46.00
#